data_AF-A0A2K2VAF4-F1
#
_entry.id   AF-A0A2K2VAF4-F1
#
_cell.length_a   1.000
_cell.length_b   1.000
_cell.length_c   1.000
_cell.angle_alpha   90.00
_cell.angle_beta   90.00
_cell.angle_gamma   90.00
#
_symmetry.space_group_name_H-M   'P 1'
#
loop_
_entity.id
_entity.type
_entity.pdbx_description
1 polymer ?
#
loop_
_entity_poly.entity_id
_entity_poly.type
_entity_poly.pdbx_seq_one_letter_code
_entity_poly.pdbx_strand_id
1 'polypeptide(L)'
;MAKLQMDSLTPMTEIARLLNVSVSKVNRHLQTHLISQKIIESNSLRKRILNRENPENLLFIVKGKTDYIDLMEHIISDLSKFWEFLSATYNSRTGDYVVLFMMKTYDVEKIDKYLHRIFGEVLGGEYFI
;
A
#
# COMPACT_ATOMS: atom_id res chain seq x y z
N MET A 1 4.87 19.54 -6.33
CA MET A 1 5.47 18.28 -5.82
C MET A 1 6.96 18.50 -5.62
N ALA A 2 7.54 17.97 -4.54
CA ALA A 2 8.98 18.07 -4.30
C ALA A 2 9.75 17.20 -5.30
N LYS A 3 10.95 17.61 -5.72
CA LYS A 3 11.72 16.95 -6.80
C LYS A 3 11.94 15.44 -6.57
N LEU A 4 12.29 15.05 -5.34
CA LEU A 4 12.48 13.63 -4.95
C LEU A 4 11.19 12.79 -4.97
N GLN A 5 10.01 13.41 -4.86
CA GLN A 5 8.73 12.70 -5.00
C GLN A 5 8.41 12.40 -6.47
N MET A 6 8.93 13.21 -7.39
CA MET A 6 8.73 13.02 -8.83
C MET A 6 9.76 12.04 -9.40
N ASP A 7 11.01 12.15 -8.95
CA ASP A 7 12.12 11.34 -9.41
C ASP A 7 13.14 11.15 -8.26
N SER A 8 13.14 9.95 -7.68
CA SER A 8 14.08 9.59 -6.61
C SER A 8 15.51 9.36 -7.11
N LEU A 9 15.72 9.32 -8.43
CA LEU A 9 17.04 9.16 -9.06
C LEU A 9 17.69 10.50 -9.41
N THR A 10 17.02 11.63 -9.16
CA THR A 10 17.62 12.95 -9.38
C THR A 10 18.91 13.08 -8.56
N PRO A 11 20.06 13.39 -9.20
CA PRO A 11 21.33 13.54 -8.50
C PRO A 11 21.28 14.61 -7.40
N MET A 12 21.91 14.34 -6.25
CA MET A 12 21.97 15.31 -5.14
C MET A 12 22.63 16.64 -5.54
N THR A 13 23.54 16.62 -6.51
CA THR A 13 24.15 17.81 -7.12
C THR A 13 23.13 18.70 -7.82
N GLU A 14 22.16 18.11 -8.53
CA GLU A 14 21.08 18.85 -9.17
C GLU A 14 20.13 19.46 -8.13
N ILE A 15 19.80 18.70 -7.08
CA ILE A 15 18.97 19.18 -5.97
C ILE A 15 19.66 20.35 -5.24
N ALA A 16 20.95 20.20 -4.94
CA ALA A 16 21.75 21.23 -4.30
C ALA A 16 21.79 22.53 -5.14
N ARG A 17 21.94 22.39 -6.46
CA ARG A 17 21.90 23.52 -7.40
C ARG A 17 20.53 24.20 -7.40
N LEU A 18 19.43 23.45 -7.47
CA LEU A 18 18.07 24.00 -7.48
C LEU A 18 17.72 24.72 -6.18
N LEU A 19 18.22 24.22 -5.06
CA LEU A 19 17.99 24.79 -3.73
C LEU A 19 19.02 25.86 -3.33
N ASN A 20 20.00 26.14 -4.20
CA ASN A 20 21.13 27.04 -3.94
C ASN A 20 21.85 26.78 -2.61
N VAL A 21 22.19 25.51 -2.36
CA VAL A 21 22.90 25.05 -1.15
C VAL A 21 24.01 24.08 -1.52
N SER A 22 24.89 23.77 -0.58
CA SER A 22 25.91 22.73 -0.79
C SER A 22 25.30 21.33 -0.79
N VAL A 23 25.90 20.42 -1.56
CA VAL A 23 25.53 18.99 -1.58
C VAL A 23 25.56 18.39 -0.17
N SER A 24 26.56 18.75 0.64
CA SER A 24 26.66 18.30 2.04
C SER A 24 25.45 18.72 2.89
N LYS A 25 24.91 19.92 2.66
CA LYS A 25 23.72 20.41 3.39
C LYS A 25 22.46 19.63 2.98
N VAL A 26 22.32 19.30 1.69
CA VAL A 26 21.26 18.43 1.19
C VAL A 26 21.35 17.04 1.80
N ASN A 27 22.53 16.40 1.75
CA ASN A 27 22.75 15.07 2.31
C ASN A 27 22.50 15.03 3.82
N ARG A 28 22.99 16.03 4.56
CA ARG A 28 22.73 16.13 6.00
C ARG A 28 21.24 16.20 6.29
N HIS A 29 20.51 17.02 5.54
CA HIS A 29 19.07 17.16 5.73
C HIS A 29 18.31 15.87 5.39
N LEU A 30 18.66 15.23 4.27
CA LEU A 30 18.07 13.96 3.86
C LEU A 30 18.26 12.87 4.92
N GLN A 31 19.48 12.69 5.42
CA GLN A 31 19.78 11.65 6.42
C GLN A 31 19.18 11.99 7.79
N THR A 32 19.39 13.22 8.27
CA THR A 32 19.05 13.60 9.65
C THR A 32 17.56 13.87 9.83
N HIS A 33 16.89 14.47 8.85
CA HIS A 33 15.53 14.96 9.03
C HIS A 33 14.50 14.19 8.22
N LEU A 34 14.87 13.52 7.12
CA LEU A 34 13.90 12.82 6.28
C LEU A 34 13.96 11.31 6.49
N ILE A 35 15.14 10.70 6.44
CA ILE A 35 15.31 9.24 6.58
C ILE A 35 15.24 8.82 8.04
N SER A 36 16.01 9.46 8.94
CA SER A 36 16.01 9.06 10.36
C SER A 36 14.64 9.21 11.03
N GLN A 37 13.83 10.16 10.55
CA GLN A 37 12.47 10.42 11.03
C GLN A 37 11.41 9.59 10.30
N LYS A 38 11.81 8.69 9.38
CA LYS A 38 10.91 7.87 8.55
C LYS A 38 9.90 8.68 7.72
N ILE A 39 10.20 9.94 7.39
CA ILE A 39 9.40 10.72 6.43
C ILE A 39 9.58 10.14 5.02
N ILE A 40 10.78 9.65 4.70
CA ILE A 40 11.05 8.80 3.54
C ILE A 40 11.32 7.39 4.08
N GLU A 41 10.39 6.46 3.85
CA GLU A 41 10.51 5.08 4.31
C GLU A 41 11.37 4.24 3.37
N SER A 42 11.18 4.38 2.06
CA SER A 42 11.94 3.64 1.04
C SER A 42 11.86 4.30 -0.33
N ASN A 43 12.74 3.87 -1.24
CA ASN A 43 12.66 4.19 -2.67
C ASN A 43 11.96 3.04 -3.40
N SER A 44 10.88 3.32 -4.12
CA SER A 44 10.14 2.33 -4.92
C SER A 44 10.18 2.68 -6.41
N LEU A 45 10.24 1.67 -7.27
CA LEU A 45 10.07 1.85 -8.71
C LEU A 45 8.57 1.88 -9.06
N ARG A 46 8.10 2.98 -9.63
CA ARG A 46 6.73 3.06 -10.15
C ARG A 46 6.68 2.41 -11.53
N LYS A 47 6.18 1.18 -11.61
CA LYS A 47 6.01 0.46 -12.89
C LYS A 47 4.92 1.15 -13.72
N ARG A 48 5.29 1.69 -14.90
CA ARG A 48 4.31 2.15 -15.89
C ARG A 48 3.71 0.91 -16.56
N ILE A 49 2.42 0.67 -16.36
CA ILE A 49 1.72 -0.44 -17.02
C ILE A 49 1.55 -0.04 -18.49
N LEU A 50 2.38 -0.61 -19.36
CA LEU A 50 2.26 -0.48 -20.80
C LEU A 50 1.36 -1.61 -21.29
N ASN A 51 0.12 -1.24 -21.65
CA ASN A 51 -0.92 -2.07 -22.26
C ASN A 51 -0.46 -3.43 -22.80
N ARG A 52 -0.90 -4.51 -22.15
CA ARG A 52 -1.19 -5.84 -22.72
C ARG A 52 -1.83 -6.65 -21.61
N GLU A 53 -3.13 -6.88 -21.74
CA GLU A 53 -4.02 -7.51 -20.75
C GLU A 53 -3.94 -6.78 -19.40
N ASN A 54 -4.83 -5.82 -19.18
CA ASN A 54 -4.87 -5.10 -17.92
C ASN A 54 -5.66 -5.94 -16.91
N PRO A 55 -5.02 -6.48 -15.86
CA PRO A 55 -5.76 -7.06 -14.78
C PRO A 55 -6.53 -5.93 -14.07
N GLU A 56 -7.74 -6.26 -13.67
CA GLU A 56 -8.63 -5.36 -12.98
C GLU A 56 -8.11 -5.11 -11.58
N ASN A 57 -8.19 -3.85 -11.13
CA ASN A 57 -7.97 -3.51 -9.74
C ASN A 57 -9.32 -3.58 -9.04
N LEU A 58 -9.44 -4.50 -8.08
CA LEU A 58 -10.62 -4.66 -7.27
C LEU A 58 -10.37 -4.03 -5.90
N LEU A 59 -11.33 -3.24 -5.44
CA LEU A 59 -11.36 -2.67 -4.10
C LEU A 59 -12.40 -3.45 -3.31
N PHE A 60 -12.00 -4.07 -2.21
CA PHE A 60 -12.91 -4.79 -1.33
C PHE A 60 -13.03 -4.06 -0.01
N ILE A 61 -14.26 -3.99 0.50
CA ILE A 61 -14.55 -3.45 1.81
C ILE A 61 -15.05 -4.60 2.68
N VAL A 62 -14.32 -4.90 3.76
CA VAL A 62 -14.71 -5.90 4.75
C VAL A 62 -15.07 -5.19 6.03
N LYS A 63 -16.28 -5.41 6.52
CA LYS A 63 -16.73 -4.91 7.81
C LYS A 63 -16.72 -6.06 8.83
N GLY A 64 -16.07 -5.85 9.97
CA GLY A 64 -16.05 -6.82 11.06
C GLY A 64 -16.05 -6.17 12.43
N LYS A 65 -16.19 -6.99 13.48
CA LYS A 65 -16.16 -6.54 14.89
C LYS A 65 -14.71 -6.45 15.38
N THR A 66 -14.38 -5.49 16.23
CA THR A 66 -13.01 -5.32 16.76
C THR A 66 -12.38 -6.57 17.35
N ASP A 67 -13.17 -7.50 17.89
CA ASP A 67 -12.68 -8.76 18.47
C ASP A 67 -11.96 -9.67 17.46
N TYR A 68 -12.14 -9.44 16.16
CA TYR A 68 -11.48 -10.20 15.08
C TYR A 68 -10.26 -9.50 14.48
N ILE A 69 -9.77 -8.41 15.06
CA ILE A 69 -8.68 -7.62 14.48
C ILE A 69 -7.38 -8.43 14.33
N ASP A 70 -7.01 -9.24 15.33
CA ASP A 70 -5.81 -10.08 15.26
C ASP A 70 -5.93 -11.12 14.13
N LEU A 71 -7.11 -11.70 13.96
CA LEU A 71 -7.39 -12.65 12.88
C LEU A 71 -7.34 -11.95 11.51
N MET A 72 -7.83 -10.71 11.41
CA MET A 72 -7.69 -9.91 10.20
C MET A 72 -6.26 -9.57 9.85
N GLU A 73 -5.44 -9.21 10.84
CA GLU A 73 -4.03 -8.94 10.61
C GLU A 73 -3.31 -10.20 10.11
N HIS A 74 -3.65 -11.38 10.63
CA HIS A 74 -3.15 -12.65 10.10
C HIS A 74 -3.60 -12.90 8.66
N ILE A 75 -4.88 -12.67 8.34
CA ILE A 75 -5.40 -12.82 6.98
C ILE A 75 -4.72 -11.84 6.02
N ILE A 76 -4.57 -10.56 6.39
CA ILE A 76 -3.84 -9.57 5.60
C ILE A 76 -2.39 -10.01 5.39
N SER A 77 -1.73 -10.52 6.45
CA SER A 77 -0.38 -11.04 6.36
C SER A 77 -0.28 -12.22 5.39
N ASP A 78 -1.26 -13.11 5.35
CA ASP A 78 -1.28 -14.22 4.39
C ASP A 78 -1.60 -13.74 2.96
N LEU A 79 -2.54 -12.81 2.81
CA LEU A 79 -2.88 -12.18 1.53
C LEU A 79 -1.71 -11.42 0.92
N SER A 80 -0.88 -10.77 1.74
CA SER A 80 0.29 -10.02 1.27
C SER A 80 1.35 -10.87 0.57
N LYS A 81 1.26 -12.19 0.68
CA LYS A 81 2.14 -13.14 -0.01
C LYS A 81 1.71 -13.39 -1.47
N PHE A 82 0.50 -13.01 -1.85
CA PHE A 82 -0.03 -13.19 -3.20
C PHE A 82 0.42 -12.04 -4.11
N TRP A 83 0.76 -12.35 -5.37
CA TRP A 83 1.19 -11.33 -6.33
C TRP A 83 0.03 -10.39 -6.73
N GLU A 84 -1.21 -10.85 -6.55
CA GLU A 84 -2.43 -10.09 -6.74
C GLU A 84 -2.62 -9.02 -5.65
N PHE A 85 -2.02 -9.16 -4.47
CA PHE A 85 -2.23 -8.20 -3.38
C PHE A 85 -1.46 -6.89 -3.62
N LEU A 86 -2.16 -5.76 -3.50
CA LEU A 86 -1.57 -4.43 -3.64
C LEU A 86 -1.39 -3.74 -2.29
N SER A 87 -2.47 -3.68 -1.49
CA SER A 87 -2.44 -3.02 -0.19
C SER A 87 -3.66 -3.38 0.64
N ALA A 88 -3.53 -3.22 1.96
CA ALA A 88 -4.65 -3.21 2.88
C ALA A 88 -4.53 -2.02 3.84
N THR A 89 -5.65 -1.44 4.24
CA THR A 89 -5.70 -0.46 5.34
C THR A 89 -6.94 -0.74 6.18
N TYR A 90 -6.85 -0.49 7.48
CA TYR A 90 -7.97 -0.66 8.39
C TYR A 90 -8.19 0.56 9.26
N ASN A 91 -9.44 0.75 9.70
CA ASN A 91 -9.83 1.79 10.63
C ASN A 91 -10.79 1.20 11.67
N SER A 92 -10.50 1.40 12.95
CA SER A 92 -11.21 0.83 14.10
C SER A 92 -11.96 1.86 14.96
N ARG A 93 -12.20 3.07 14.45
CA ARG A 93 -12.71 4.22 15.24
C ARG A 93 -14.11 4.05 15.86
N THR A 94 -14.86 2.99 15.57
CA THR A 94 -16.27 2.86 15.99
C THR A 94 -16.64 1.50 16.61
N GLY A 95 -15.69 0.69 17.08
CA GLY A 95 -15.96 -0.66 17.61
C GLY A 95 -16.25 -1.73 16.54
N ASP A 96 -16.60 -1.28 15.33
CA ASP A 96 -16.41 -2.01 14.10
C ASP A 96 -15.06 -1.60 13.48
N TYR A 97 -14.38 -2.53 12.82
CA TYR A 97 -13.33 -2.20 11.88
C TYR A 97 -13.83 -2.30 10.44
N VAL A 98 -13.31 -1.41 9.60
CA VAL A 98 -13.42 -1.50 8.15
C VAL A 98 -12.04 -1.76 7.61
N VAL A 99 -11.87 -2.84 6.83
CA VAL A 99 -10.65 -3.10 6.06
C VAL A 99 -10.93 -2.86 4.59
N LEU A 100 -10.08 -2.05 3.98
CA LEU A 100 -10.03 -1.84 2.55
C LEU A 100 -8.89 -2.68 1.97
N PHE A 101 -9.22 -3.59 1.05
CA PHE A 101 -8.25 -4.39 0.32
C PHE A 101 -8.19 -3.93 -1.12
N MET A 102 -6.98 -3.82 -1.66
CA MET A 102 -6.78 -3.66 -3.09
C MET A 102 -6.08 -4.90 -3.63
N MET A 103 -6.68 -5.51 -4.66
CA MET A 103 -6.08 -6.62 -5.38
C MET A 103 -6.11 -6.38 -6.88
N LYS A 104 -5.20 -7.03 -7.60
CA LYS A 104 -5.03 -6.98 -9.04
C LYS A 104 -5.23 -8.39 -9.59
N THR A 105 -6.24 -8.60 -10.42
CA THR A 105 -6.56 -9.93 -10.95
C THR A 105 -6.95 -9.91 -12.42
N TYR A 106 -6.67 -11.02 -13.11
CA TYR A 106 -7.21 -11.30 -14.45
C TYR A 106 -8.52 -12.10 -14.40
N ASP A 107 -8.86 -12.60 -13.21
CA ASP A 107 -9.98 -13.49 -12.96
C ASP A 107 -10.69 -13.02 -11.68
N VAL A 108 -11.73 -12.21 -11.87
CA VAL A 108 -12.53 -11.62 -10.79
C VAL A 108 -13.26 -12.70 -10.02
N GLU A 109 -13.81 -13.70 -10.71
CA GLU A 109 -14.59 -14.79 -10.09
C GLU A 109 -13.74 -15.64 -9.15
N LYS A 110 -12.48 -15.92 -9.52
CA LYS A 110 -11.55 -16.64 -8.64
C LYS A 110 -11.28 -15.89 -7.35
N ILE A 111 -11.08 -14.58 -7.43
CA ILE A 111 -10.86 -13.74 -6.25
C ILE A 111 -12.13 -13.66 -5.41
N ASP A 112 -13.28 -13.43 -6.02
CA ASP A 112 -14.56 -13.39 -5.30
C ASP A 112 -14.82 -14.70 -4.54
N LYS A 113 -14.66 -15.87 -5.16
CA LYS A 113 -14.80 -17.18 -4.48
C LYS A 113 -13.84 -17.34 -3.30
N TYR A 114 -12.60 -16.90 -3.45
CA TYR A 114 -11.59 -17.00 -2.40
C TYR A 114 -11.91 -16.07 -1.22
N LEU A 115 -12.33 -14.83 -1.50
CA LEU A 115 -12.71 -13.87 -0.47
C LEU A 115 -14.03 -14.25 0.19
N HIS A 116 -14.99 -14.79 -0.55
CA HIS A 116 -16.23 -15.34 0.01
C HIS A 116 -15.95 -16.43 1.04
N ARG A 117 -15.02 -17.33 0.71
CA ARG A 117 -14.59 -18.38 1.64
C ARG A 117 -13.92 -17.80 2.89
N ILE A 118 -13.03 -16.82 2.74
CA ILE A 118 -12.30 -16.24 3.87
C ILE A 118 -13.22 -15.38 4.74
N PHE A 119 -13.89 -14.40 4.16
CA PHE A 119 -14.67 -13.41 4.92
C PHE A 119 -16.05 -13.92 5.30
N GLY A 120 -16.70 -14.67 4.42
CA GLY A 120 -18.01 -15.26 4.68
C GLY A 120 -17.95 -16.43 5.66
N GLU A 121 -17.04 -17.40 5.45
CA GLU A 121 -17.03 -18.62 6.28
C GLU A 121 -16.21 -18.48 7.56
N VAL A 122 -15.09 -17.75 7.54
CA VAL A 122 -14.16 -17.69 8.70
C VAL A 122 -14.51 -16.53 9.65
N LEU A 123 -14.89 -15.39 9.10
CA LEU A 123 -15.11 -14.17 9.89
C LEU A 123 -16.58 -13.85 10.14
N GLY A 124 -17.50 -14.52 9.44
CA GLY A 124 -18.94 -14.21 9.49
C GLY A 124 -19.25 -12.76 9.11
N GLY A 125 -18.37 -12.14 8.31
CA GLY A 125 -18.44 -10.73 7.94
C GLY A 125 -19.10 -10.53 6.58
N GLU A 126 -19.77 -9.39 6.42
CA GLU A 126 -20.24 -8.93 5.12
C GLU A 126 -19.08 -8.28 4.37
N TYR A 127 -18.89 -8.63 3.10
CA TYR A 127 -17.94 -7.97 2.21
C TYR A 127 -18.66 -7.41 0.98
N PHE A 128 -18.12 -6.32 0.44
CA PHE A 128 -18.63 -5.63 -0.73
C PHE A 128 -17.50 -5.48 -1.75
N ILE A 129 -17.79 -5.77 -3.03
CA ILE A 129 -16.93 -5.53 -4.20
C ILE A 129 -17.40 -4.25 -4.89
#